data_AF-A0A7K7XKE7-F1
#
_entry.id   AF-A0A7K7XKE7-F1
#
_cell.length_a   1.000
_cell.length_b   1.000
_cell.length_c   1.000
_cell.angle_alpha   90.00
_cell.angle_beta   90.00
_cell.angle_gamma   90.00
#
_symmetry.space_group_name_H-M   'P 1'
#
loop_
_entity.id
_entity.type
_entity.pdbx_description
1 polymer ?
#
loop_
_entity_poly.entity_id
_entity_poly.type
_entity_poly.pdbx_seq_one_letter_code
_entity_poly.pdbx_strand_id
1 'polypeptide(L)'
;ISEPNEFDIMLVMPLARIQLDESDDTGAFYYVSFKRTPKEKGLLKFVDEDGKLSAFKMLQALREIIKQEVKNIKDVEVTVARKKVGSPAITLQIKNPPSEISVDIILTLEVQQSWPLSTQGGLKIEQWLGTKVRRDMRCRSLYLVAKQNKMEKVLRGNTWRLSFSHIEKDLIKNHGNSKTCCESDGPKCCRKGCLKLLKYLLEQLKTKYPKELEKFCSYHVKTAFLHSCVMWPNDSEWHLGDLDHCFQQCLGFFVDCLQKSQLTHFFIPQYNLLSLEDKARHHFLSRKISHELNNGFPVFHE
;
A
#
# COMPACT_ATOMS: atom_id res chain seq x y z
N ILE A 1 17.93 -12.06 3.52
CA ILE A 1 16.99 -10.98 3.14
C ILE A 1 17.80 -9.88 2.48
N SER A 2 17.42 -9.48 1.26
CA SER A 2 18.13 -8.57 0.37
C SER A 2 18.33 -7.16 0.96
N GLU A 3 19.32 -6.45 0.43
CA GLU A 3 19.50 -5.02 0.68
C GLU A 3 18.35 -4.21 0.04
N PRO A 4 17.89 -3.12 0.68
CA PRO A 4 16.80 -2.33 0.16
C PRO A 4 17.24 -1.57 -1.11
N ASN A 5 16.65 -1.92 -2.25
CA ASN A 5 16.85 -1.27 -3.54
C ASN A 5 15.60 -0.51 -4.04
N GLU A 6 14.47 -0.59 -3.34
CA GLU A 6 13.22 0.11 -3.68
C GLU A 6 12.76 1.02 -2.52
N PHE A 7 12.49 2.29 -2.83
CA PHE A 7 12.05 3.30 -1.88
C PHE A 7 10.82 4.05 -2.40
N ASP A 8 9.86 4.33 -1.51
CA ASP A 8 8.67 5.11 -1.82
C ASP A 8 8.74 6.48 -1.13
N ILE A 9 8.50 7.56 -1.89
CA ILE A 9 8.41 8.93 -1.36
C ILE A 9 7.05 9.52 -1.75
N MET A 10 6.27 9.96 -0.76
CA MET A 10 5.03 10.68 -0.99
C MET A 10 5.30 12.17 -1.09
N LEU A 11 5.06 12.78 -2.27
CA LEU A 11 5.06 14.22 -2.44
C LEU A 11 3.68 14.76 -2.07
N VAL A 12 3.58 15.31 -0.87
CA VAL A 12 2.31 15.73 -0.27
C VAL A 12 1.95 17.15 -0.66
N MET A 13 0.76 17.32 -1.21
CA MET A 13 0.17 18.61 -1.56
C MET A 13 -1.09 18.85 -0.72
N PRO A 14 -1.09 19.80 0.22
CA PRO A 14 -2.25 20.08 1.05
C PRO A 14 -3.35 20.77 0.23
N LEU A 15 -4.57 20.24 0.32
CA LEU A 15 -5.79 20.81 -0.25
C LEU A 15 -6.84 20.99 0.85
N ALA A 16 -7.69 22.00 0.66
CA ALA A 16 -8.79 22.30 1.55
C ALA A 16 -10.08 22.43 0.76
N ARG A 17 -11.21 22.16 1.43
CA ARG A 17 -12.56 22.38 0.90
C ARG A 17 -12.80 21.66 -0.43
N ILE A 18 -12.43 20.39 -0.50
CA ILE A 18 -12.79 19.54 -1.63
C ILE A 18 -14.11 18.79 -1.35
N GLN A 19 -14.69 18.28 -2.42
CA GLN A 19 -15.78 17.32 -2.43
C GLN A 19 -15.26 16.02 -3.04
N LEU A 20 -15.63 14.90 -2.42
CA LEU A 20 -15.27 13.56 -2.87
C LEU A 20 -16.53 12.86 -3.34
N ASP A 21 -16.50 12.39 -4.58
CA ASP A 21 -17.59 11.62 -5.19
C ASP A 21 -17.04 10.23 -5.52
N GLU A 22 -17.71 9.17 -5.05
CA GLU A 22 -17.26 7.79 -5.28
C GLU A 22 -17.26 7.48 -6.79
N SER A 23 -16.16 6.91 -7.28
CA SER A 23 -16.04 6.53 -8.71
C SER A 23 -16.54 5.12 -9.00
N ASP A 24 -16.64 4.29 -7.97
CA ASP A 24 -17.08 2.90 -8.04
C ASP A 24 -17.70 2.44 -6.72
N ASP A 25 -18.13 1.17 -6.67
CA ASP A 25 -18.71 0.52 -5.49
C ASP A 25 -17.66 0.03 -4.48
N THR A 26 -16.36 0.18 -4.77
CA THR A 26 -15.29 -0.26 -3.87
C THR A 26 -15.09 0.71 -2.70
N GLY A 27 -15.53 1.97 -2.84
CA GLY A 27 -15.29 3.01 -1.83
C GLY A 27 -13.80 3.38 -1.65
N ALA A 28 -12.93 2.95 -2.56
CA ALA A 28 -11.50 3.26 -2.53
C ALA A 28 -11.10 4.35 -3.53
N PHE A 29 -11.88 4.54 -4.60
CA PHE A 29 -11.60 5.48 -5.68
C PHE A 29 -12.63 6.59 -5.73
N TYR A 30 -12.15 7.82 -5.92
CA TYR A 30 -12.95 9.04 -5.85
C TYR A 30 -12.60 10.01 -6.99
N TYR A 31 -13.62 10.72 -7.48
CA TYR A 31 -13.42 12.00 -8.15
C TYR A 31 -13.27 13.10 -7.10
N VAL A 32 -12.41 14.07 -7.40
CA VAL A 32 -12.14 15.21 -6.52
C VAL A 32 -12.63 16.46 -7.21
N SER A 33 -13.46 17.26 -6.54
CA SER A 33 -13.86 18.59 -7.02
C SER A 33 -13.64 19.64 -5.93
N PHE A 34 -13.46 20.90 -6.31
CA PHE A 34 -13.30 21.99 -5.34
C PHE A 34 -14.67 22.57 -4.98
N LYS A 35 -14.98 22.67 -3.67
CA LYS A 35 -16.25 23.30 -3.21
C LYS A 35 -16.26 24.82 -3.42
N ARG A 36 -15.08 25.43 -3.55
CA ARG A 36 -14.85 26.86 -3.81
C ARG A 36 -13.56 27.00 -4.59
N THR A 37 -13.36 28.14 -5.26
CA THR A 37 -12.10 28.45 -5.95
C THR A 37 -10.90 28.22 -5.00
N PRO A 38 -9.93 27.37 -5.37
CA PRO A 38 -8.77 27.10 -4.53
C PRO A 38 -7.92 28.36 -4.39
N LYS A 39 -7.19 28.47 -3.27
CA LYS A 39 -6.20 29.55 -3.07
C LYS A 39 -5.14 29.51 -4.17
N GLU A 40 -4.64 28.31 -4.45
CA GLU A 40 -3.71 28.04 -5.55
C GLU A 40 -4.45 27.98 -6.89
N LYS A 41 -4.64 29.14 -7.52
CA LYS A 41 -5.33 29.26 -8.82
C LYS A 41 -4.67 28.41 -9.91
N GLY A 42 -3.37 28.12 -9.79
CA GLY A 42 -2.64 27.24 -10.70
C GLY A 42 -3.18 25.81 -10.78
N LEU A 43 -3.96 25.35 -9.78
CA LEU A 43 -4.62 24.04 -9.80
C LEU A 43 -5.80 23.98 -10.77
N LEU A 44 -6.41 25.12 -11.10
CA LEU A 44 -7.57 25.19 -12.00
C LEU A 44 -7.25 24.68 -13.41
N LYS A 45 -5.99 24.78 -13.86
CA LYS A 45 -5.55 24.25 -15.16
C LYS A 45 -5.62 22.71 -15.25
N PHE A 46 -5.71 22.04 -14.10
CA PHE A 46 -5.80 20.58 -14.02
C PHE A 46 -7.24 20.09 -13.82
N VAL A 47 -8.21 20.99 -13.76
CA VAL A 47 -9.63 20.66 -13.73
C VAL A 47 -10.08 20.26 -15.15
N ASP A 48 -10.90 19.22 -15.26
CA ASP A 48 -11.49 18.78 -16.52
C ASP A 48 -12.82 19.50 -16.82
N GLU A 49 -13.44 19.15 -17.94
CA GLU A 49 -14.71 19.72 -18.41
C GLU A 49 -15.87 19.42 -17.46
N ASP A 50 -15.78 18.33 -16.68
CA ASP A 50 -16.76 17.92 -15.68
C ASP A 50 -16.53 18.59 -14.31
N GLY A 51 -15.58 19.52 -14.21
CA GLY A 51 -15.22 20.20 -12.97
C GLY A 51 -14.45 19.33 -11.96
N LYS A 52 -13.88 18.21 -12.40
CA LYS A 52 -13.09 17.29 -11.56
C LYS A 52 -11.60 17.55 -11.72
N LEU A 53 -10.86 17.45 -10.63
CA LEU A 53 -9.41 17.57 -10.59
C LEU A 53 -8.76 16.32 -11.18
N SER A 54 -8.12 16.45 -12.33
CA SER A 54 -7.52 15.33 -13.04
C SER A 54 -6.20 14.86 -12.43
N ALA A 55 -6.22 13.68 -11.83
CA ALA A 55 -5.03 12.97 -11.36
C ALA A 55 -4.00 12.78 -12.48
N PHE A 56 -4.46 12.38 -13.67
CA PHE A 56 -3.60 12.17 -14.84
C PHE A 56 -2.88 13.44 -15.28
N LYS A 57 -3.60 14.57 -15.44
CA LYS A 57 -2.99 15.84 -15.87
C LYS A 57 -1.96 16.34 -14.86
N MET A 58 -2.26 16.25 -13.56
CA MET A 58 -1.33 16.65 -12.50
C MET A 58 -0.09 15.76 -12.47
N LEU A 59 -0.27 14.43 -12.54
CA LEU A 59 0.84 13.48 -12.54
C LEU A 59 1.73 13.64 -13.78
N GLN A 60 1.15 13.92 -14.94
CA GLN A 60 1.89 14.20 -16.16
C GLN A 60 2.72 15.49 -16.03
N ALA A 61 2.13 16.57 -15.52
CA ALA A 61 2.86 17.82 -15.30
C ALA A 61 4.01 17.64 -14.32
N LEU A 62 3.78 16.95 -13.20
CA LEU A 62 4.84 16.62 -12.24
C LEU A 62 5.96 15.79 -12.87
N ARG A 63 5.60 14.79 -13.70
CA ARG A 63 6.58 13.95 -14.39
C ARG A 63 7.46 14.73 -15.35
N GLU A 64 6.92 15.69 -16.09
CA GLU A 64 7.71 16.53 -16.98
C GLU A 64 8.63 17.47 -16.20
N ILE A 65 8.18 18.04 -15.08
CA ILE A 65 9.04 18.82 -14.17
C ILE A 65 10.18 17.96 -13.65
N ILE A 66 9.89 16.77 -13.11
CA ILE A 66 10.92 15.85 -12.61
C ILE A 66 11.92 15.46 -13.70
N LYS A 67 11.47 15.18 -14.93
CA LYS A 67 12.38 14.90 -16.05
C LYS A 67 13.28 16.08 -16.40
N GLN A 68 12.81 17.31 -16.26
CA GLN A 68 13.62 18.50 -16.48
C GLN A 68 14.67 18.66 -15.38
N GLU A 69 14.26 18.51 -14.11
CA GLU A 69 15.16 18.66 -12.97
C GLU A 69 16.20 17.54 -12.88
N VAL A 70 15.84 16.30 -13.23
CA VAL A 70 16.79 15.16 -13.25
C VAL A 70 17.95 15.42 -14.21
N LYS A 71 17.75 16.18 -15.31
CA LYS A 71 18.85 16.55 -16.23
C LYS A 71 19.86 17.52 -15.62
N ASN A 72 19.48 18.22 -14.55
CA ASN A 72 20.34 19.17 -13.86
C ASN A 72 21.24 18.48 -12.82
N ILE A 73 20.95 17.24 -12.45
CA ILE A 73 21.75 16.43 -11.52
C ILE A 73 22.98 15.90 -12.26
N LYS A 74 24.19 16.26 -11.79
CA LYS A 74 25.46 15.89 -12.45
C LYS A 74 26.27 14.85 -11.68
N ASP A 75 26.09 14.79 -10.37
CA ASP A 75 26.95 14.00 -9.48
C ASP A 75 26.58 12.50 -9.46
N VAL A 76 25.38 12.16 -9.90
CA VAL A 76 24.85 10.78 -9.90
C VAL A 76 24.05 10.56 -11.18
N GLU A 77 24.18 9.37 -11.78
CA GLU A 77 23.36 8.99 -12.93
C GLU A 77 21.94 8.65 -12.47
N VAL A 78 21.02 9.59 -12.67
CA VAL A 78 19.60 9.45 -12.36
C VAL A 78 18.79 9.51 -13.64
N THR A 79 17.88 8.56 -13.84
CA THR A 79 16.95 8.54 -14.98
C THR A 79 15.52 8.34 -14.51
N VAL A 80 14.55 8.77 -15.32
CA VAL A 80 13.12 8.57 -15.01
C VAL A 80 12.62 7.34 -15.79
N ALA A 81 12.28 6.26 -15.10
CA ALA A 81 11.84 5.02 -15.72
C ALA A 81 10.58 5.21 -16.56
N ARG A 82 10.36 4.39 -17.59
CA ARG A 82 9.20 4.48 -18.49
C ARG A 82 7.87 4.44 -17.70
N LYS A 83 6.92 5.28 -18.11
CA LYS A 83 5.57 5.34 -17.50
C LYS A 83 4.89 3.96 -17.60
N LYS A 84 4.59 3.36 -16.45
CA LYS A 84 3.73 2.16 -16.34
C LYS A 84 2.26 2.60 -16.35
N VAL A 85 1.44 1.96 -17.18
CA VAL A 85 0.01 2.32 -17.32
C VAL A 85 -0.72 2.08 -16.00
N GLY A 86 -1.44 3.11 -15.51
CA GLY A 86 -2.19 3.05 -14.25
C GLY A 86 -1.35 3.06 -12.97
N SER A 87 -0.02 3.20 -13.06
CA SER A 87 0.83 3.39 -11.89
C SER A 87 0.73 4.84 -11.39
N PRO A 88 0.53 5.06 -10.07
CA PRO A 88 0.54 6.41 -9.49
C PRO A 88 1.96 6.98 -9.28
N ALA A 89 3.00 6.15 -9.44
CA ALA A 89 4.37 6.52 -9.14
C ALA A 89 5.13 7.03 -10.37
N ILE A 90 6.01 8.01 -10.12
CA ILE A 90 7.07 8.42 -11.03
C ILE A 90 8.37 7.82 -10.48
N THR A 91 8.78 6.69 -11.07
CA THR A 91 9.96 5.96 -10.65
C THR A 91 11.24 6.61 -11.19
N LEU A 92 12.16 6.94 -10.29
CA LEU A 92 13.54 7.30 -10.58
C LEU A 92 14.41 6.05 -10.48
N GLN A 93 15.32 5.89 -11.44
CA GLN A 93 16.38 4.89 -11.42
C GLN A 93 17.70 5.60 -11.16
N ILE A 94 18.27 5.35 -9.98
CA ILE A 94 19.52 5.92 -9.51
C ILE A 94 20.57 4.82 -9.62
N LYS A 95 21.54 4.98 -10.52
CA LYS A 95 22.65 4.05 -10.58
C LYS A 95 23.62 4.36 -9.45
N ASN A 96 23.78 3.42 -8.53
CA ASN A 96 24.70 3.53 -7.40
C ASN A 96 25.54 2.25 -7.28
N PRO A 97 26.53 2.04 -8.18
CA PRO A 97 27.31 0.80 -8.23
C PRO A 97 27.80 0.36 -6.83
N PRO A 98 27.63 -0.93 -6.46
CA PRO A 98 27.29 -2.08 -7.32
C PRO A 98 25.78 -2.30 -7.58
N SER A 99 24.89 -1.47 -7.03
CA SER A 99 23.43 -1.71 -7.04
C SER A 99 22.66 -0.60 -7.75
N GLU A 100 21.49 -0.92 -8.30
CA GLU A 100 20.56 0.09 -8.82
C GLU A 100 19.48 0.35 -7.75
N ILE A 101 19.22 1.62 -7.47
CA ILE A 101 18.18 2.04 -6.53
C ILE A 101 17.01 2.61 -7.32
N SER A 102 15.82 2.09 -7.05
CA SER A 102 14.55 2.59 -7.56
C SER A 102 13.84 3.45 -6.51
N VAL A 103 13.47 4.68 -6.87
CA VAL A 103 12.73 5.59 -5.98
C VAL A 103 11.40 5.98 -6.62
N ASP A 104 10.30 5.54 -6.05
CA ASP A 104 8.94 5.86 -6.48
C ASP A 104 8.45 7.16 -5.84
N ILE A 105 8.33 8.22 -6.66
CA ILE A 105 7.72 9.48 -6.22
C ILE A 105 6.21 9.42 -6.49
N ILE A 106 5.43 9.54 -5.41
CA ILE A 106 3.97 9.40 -5.43
C ILE A 106 3.32 10.74 -5.13
N LEU A 107 2.70 11.36 -6.14
CA LEU A 107 1.88 12.55 -5.95
C LEU A 107 0.69 12.22 -5.05
N THR A 108 0.60 12.94 -3.93
CA THR A 108 -0.42 12.72 -2.92
C THR A 108 -1.08 14.02 -2.51
N LEU A 109 -2.42 14.05 -2.51
CA LEU A 109 -3.17 15.15 -1.91
C LEU A 109 -3.40 14.85 -0.44
N GLU A 110 -3.11 15.81 0.43
CA GLU A 110 -3.51 15.77 1.84
C GLU A 110 -4.74 16.64 2.03
N VAL A 111 -5.76 16.09 2.69
CA VAL A 111 -7.03 16.75 2.85
C VAL A 111 -7.45 16.71 4.32
N GLN A 112 -7.63 17.89 4.89
CA GLN A 112 -8.16 18.04 6.24
C GLN A 112 -9.69 17.92 6.22
N GLN A 113 -10.17 16.68 6.26
CA GLN A 113 -11.58 16.34 6.42
C GLN A 113 -11.73 14.96 7.04
N SER A 114 -12.92 14.64 7.54
CA SER A 114 -13.25 13.31 8.03
C SER A 114 -13.04 12.26 6.93
N TRP A 115 -12.60 11.06 7.34
CA TRP A 115 -12.49 9.95 6.42
C TRP A 115 -13.85 9.57 5.83
N PRO A 116 -13.91 9.09 4.57
CA PRO A 116 -15.17 8.72 3.92
C PRO A 116 -15.92 7.61 4.66
N LEU A 117 -17.25 7.56 4.45
CA LEU A 117 -18.13 6.56 5.05
C LEU A 117 -17.73 5.12 4.69
N SER A 118 -17.15 4.92 3.50
CA SER A 118 -16.57 3.64 3.07
C SER A 118 -15.56 3.06 4.07
N THR A 119 -14.93 3.89 4.89
CA THR A 119 -13.93 3.46 5.87
C THR A 119 -14.51 3.10 7.24
N GLN A 120 -15.80 3.36 7.50
CA GLN A 120 -16.36 3.36 8.86
C GLN A 120 -16.21 2.02 9.59
N GLY A 121 -16.42 0.90 8.88
CA GLY A 121 -16.24 -0.45 9.41
C GLY A 121 -14.81 -1.01 9.31
N GLY A 122 -13.86 -0.22 8.79
CA GLY A 122 -12.45 -0.59 8.68
C GLY A 122 -11.64 -0.23 9.92
N LEU A 123 -10.33 -0.52 9.87
CA LEU A 123 -9.37 -0.27 10.96
C LEU A 123 -9.85 -0.90 12.27
N LYS A 124 -10.09 -2.22 12.27
CA LYS A 124 -10.66 -2.98 13.40
C LYS A 124 -9.61 -3.31 14.47
N ILE A 125 -8.98 -2.29 15.02
CA ILE A 125 -7.84 -2.43 15.95
C ILE A 125 -8.25 -2.28 17.41
N GLU A 126 -9.54 -2.26 17.73
CA GLU A 126 -10.06 -2.00 19.07
C GLU A 126 -9.53 -3.00 20.10
N GLN A 127 -9.46 -4.28 19.74
CA GLN A 127 -8.93 -5.34 20.61
C GLN A 127 -7.40 -5.46 20.57
N TRP A 128 -6.76 -4.87 19.55
CA TRP A 128 -5.31 -4.94 19.37
C TRP A 128 -4.60 -3.73 19.97
N LEU A 129 -4.93 -2.51 19.54
CA LEU A 129 -4.28 -1.26 19.96
C LEU A 129 -5.20 -0.33 20.77
N GLY A 130 -6.48 -0.71 20.93
CA GLY A 130 -7.45 0.04 21.71
C GLY A 130 -8.28 1.06 20.91
N THR A 131 -9.46 1.37 21.44
CA THR A 131 -10.42 2.30 20.85
C THR A 131 -9.89 3.74 20.75
N LYS A 132 -9.07 4.18 21.72
CA LYS A 132 -8.46 5.51 21.74
C LYS A 132 -7.51 5.69 20.55
N VAL A 133 -6.61 4.73 20.33
CA VAL A 133 -5.65 4.77 19.20
C VAL A 133 -6.41 4.77 17.87
N ARG A 134 -7.45 3.95 17.74
CA ARG A 134 -8.32 3.95 16.56
C ARG A 134 -8.94 5.32 16.29
N ARG A 135 -9.53 5.95 17.32
CA ARG A 135 -10.15 7.28 17.18
C ARG A 135 -9.11 8.31 16.74
N ASP A 136 -7.96 8.33 17.41
CA ASP A 136 -6.89 9.30 17.13
C ASP A 136 -6.36 9.14 15.70
N MET A 137 -6.21 7.90 15.20
CA MET A 137 -5.84 7.63 13.80
C MET A 137 -6.89 8.12 12.79
N ARG A 138 -8.18 7.91 13.07
CA ARG A 138 -9.28 8.35 12.18
C ARG A 138 -9.48 9.87 12.16
N CYS A 139 -8.97 10.59 13.15
CA CYS A 139 -8.98 12.06 13.19
C CYS A 139 -7.87 12.70 12.36
N ARG A 140 -6.94 11.91 11.80
CA ARG A 140 -5.86 12.43 10.97
C ARG A 140 -6.31 12.70 9.54
N SER A 141 -5.51 13.49 8.83
CA SER A 141 -5.74 13.87 7.44
C SER A 141 -5.99 12.67 6.54
N LEU A 142 -6.86 12.87 5.55
CA LEU A 142 -7.08 11.93 4.46
C LEU A 142 -6.01 12.15 3.39
N TYR A 143 -5.46 11.06 2.84
CA TYR A 143 -4.55 11.14 1.70
C TYR A 143 -5.12 10.47 0.47
N LEU A 144 -4.90 11.08 -0.68
CA LEU A 144 -5.35 10.64 -2.00
C LEU A 144 -4.17 10.54 -2.94
N VAL A 145 -3.96 9.38 -3.56
CA VAL A 145 -2.90 9.17 -4.56
C VAL A 145 -3.46 9.19 -5.97
N ALA A 146 -2.67 9.69 -6.92
CA ALA A 146 -3.05 9.82 -8.33
C ALA A 146 -3.10 8.46 -9.05
N LYS A 147 -4.03 7.59 -8.64
CA LYS A 147 -4.20 6.23 -9.18
C LYS A 147 -5.51 6.10 -9.95
N GLN A 148 -5.38 5.69 -11.20
CA GLN A 148 -6.50 5.44 -12.08
C GLN A 148 -7.29 4.20 -11.67
N ASN A 149 -8.62 4.32 -11.65
CA ASN A 149 -9.53 3.21 -11.53
C ASN A 149 -9.60 2.46 -12.87
N LYS A 150 -9.29 1.15 -12.85
CA LYS A 150 -9.30 0.31 -14.05
C LYS A 150 -10.70 -0.23 -14.40
N MET A 151 -11.66 -0.11 -13.49
CA MET A 151 -13.03 -0.60 -13.68
C MET A 151 -13.92 0.41 -14.39
N GLU A 152 -13.44 1.65 -14.62
CA GLU A 152 -14.17 2.63 -15.43
C GLU A 152 -14.30 2.15 -16.88
N LYS A 153 -15.54 2.09 -17.38
CA LYS A 153 -15.83 1.79 -18.80
C LYS A 153 -15.15 2.77 -19.75
N VAL A 154 -14.98 4.03 -19.31
CA VAL A 154 -14.24 5.07 -20.03
C VAL A 154 -13.14 5.57 -19.12
N LEU A 155 -11.90 5.19 -19.44
CA LEU A 155 -10.70 5.58 -18.71
C LEU A 155 -10.44 7.09 -18.87
N ARG A 156 -11.07 7.93 -18.05
CA ARG A 156 -10.84 9.39 -18.08
C ARG A 156 -9.56 9.80 -17.37
N GLY A 157 -9.00 8.92 -16.53
CA GLY A 157 -7.74 9.17 -15.81
C GLY A 157 -7.87 10.19 -14.67
N ASN A 158 -9.11 10.47 -14.24
CA ASN A 158 -9.43 11.56 -13.32
C ASN A 158 -9.71 11.10 -11.89
N THR A 159 -9.52 9.81 -11.60
CA THR A 159 -9.76 9.25 -10.27
C THR A 159 -8.53 9.36 -9.38
N TRP A 160 -8.80 9.49 -8.10
CA TRP A 160 -7.84 9.43 -7.01
C TRP A 160 -8.19 8.24 -6.13
N ARG A 161 -7.19 7.57 -5.55
CA ARG A 161 -7.41 6.46 -4.62
C ARG A 161 -7.06 6.87 -3.21
N LEU A 162 -7.85 6.46 -2.21
CA LEU A 162 -7.47 6.59 -0.81
C LEU A 162 -6.10 5.94 -0.53
N SER A 163 -5.34 6.58 0.35
CA SER A 163 -4.04 6.07 0.84
C SER A 163 -3.97 6.23 2.35
N PHE A 164 -3.65 5.12 3.02
CA PHE A 164 -3.47 5.06 4.47
C PHE A 164 -2.03 4.79 4.86
N SER A 165 -1.08 5.02 3.95
CA SER A 165 0.34 4.68 4.13
C SER A 165 0.93 5.28 5.41
N HIS A 166 0.51 6.49 5.79
CA HIS A 166 0.92 7.13 7.04
C HIS A 166 0.36 6.41 8.30
N ILE A 167 -0.86 5.90 8.26
CA ILE A 167 -1.45 5.09 9.33
C ILE A 167 -0.82 3.70 9.38
N GLU A 168 -0.63 3.06 8.22
CA GLU A 168 0.05 1.78 8.12
C GLU A 168 1.46 1.84 8.73
N LYS A 169 2.21 2.91 8.44
CA LYS A 169 3.53 3.16 9.04
C LYS A 169 3.43 3.18 10.56
N ASP A 170 2.43 3.87 11.11
CA ASP A 170 2.22 3.96 12.55
C ASP A 170 1.77 2.64 13.18
N LEU A 171 0.93 1.85 12.50
CA LEU A 171 0.55 0.51 12.94
C LEU A 171 1.76 -0.42 13.00
N ILE A 172 2.63 -0.39 11.98
CA ILE A 172 3.85 -1.21 11.97
C ILE A 172 4.86 -0.70 13.01
N LYS A 173 4.95 0.61 13.24
CA LYS A 173 5.83 1.18 14.27
C LYS A 173 5.35 0.78 15.67
N ASN A 174 4.06 0.96 15.95
CA ASN A 174 3.43 0.74 17.25
C ASN A 174 2.51 -0.50 17.19
N HIS A 175 3.13 -1.66 16.98
CA HIS A 175 2.41 -2.91 16.65
C HIS A 175 2.10 -3.79 17.87
N GLY A 176 2.60 -3.44 19.06
CA GLY A 176 2.32 -4.18 20.28
C GLY A 176 0.99 -3.81 20.88
N ASN A 177 0.34 -4.77 21.52
CA ASN A 177 -0.77 -4.47 22.42
C ASN A 177 -0.26 -3.77 23.68
N SER A 178 0.92 -4.17 24.18
CA SER A 178 1.65 -3.39 25.18
C SER A 178 2.36 -2.21 24.52
N LYS A 179 2.42 -1.08 25.26
CA LYS A 179 3.11 0.13 24.79
C LYS A 179 4.62 -0.06 24.66
N THR A 180 5.19 -0.99 25.41
CA THR A 180 6.64 -1.23 25.47
C THR A 180 7.12 -2.30 24.50
N CYS A 181 6.24 -2.92 23.72
CA CYS A 181 6.61 -3.97 22.77
C CYS A 181 7.70 -3.50 21.79
N CYS A 182 8.82 -4.22 21.79
CA CYS A 182 10.02 -3.92 21.00
C CYS A 182 10.74 -2.61 21.32
N GLU A 183 10.37 -1.88 22.38
CA GLU A 183 11.17 -0.77 22.93
C GLU A 183 12.47 -1.30 23.57
N SER A 184 13.40 -0.41 23.95
CA SER A 184 14.72 -0.79 24.47
C SER A 184 14.63 -1.74 25.67
N ASP A 185 13.77 -1.42 26.64
CA ASP A 185 13.59 -2.19 27.89
C ASP A 185 12.35 -3.11 27.85
N GLY A 186 11.70 -3.23 26.69
CA GLY A 186 10.48 -4.00 26.53
C GLY A 186 10.70 -5.38 25.88
N PRO A 187 9.73 -6.30 26.04
CA PRO A 187 9.80 -7.61 25.41
C PRO A 187 9.87 -7.48 23.89
N LYS A 188 10.71 -8.28 23.25
CA LYS A 188 10.78 -8.36 21.78
C LYS A 188 9.71 -9.30 21.26
N CYS A 189 9.16 -8.98 20.10
CA CYS A 189 8.20 -9.83 19.40
C CYS A 189 8.66 -10.11 17.95
N CYS A 190 8.05 -11.11 17.32
CA CYS A 190 8.39 -11.55 15.97
C CYS A 190 7.49 -10.93 14.87
N ARG A 191 6.54 -10.03 15.18
CA ARG A 191 5.58 -9.44 14.21
C ARG A 191 6.25 -8.87 12.96
N LYS A 192 7.24 -8.00 13.13
CA LYS A 192 7.99 -7.41 12.00
C LYS A 192 8.81 -8.47 11.25
N GLY A 193 9.32 -9.48 11.95
CA GLY A 193 10.01 -10.62 11.36
C GLY A 193 9.10 -11.41 10.42
N CYS A 194 7.88 -11.74 10.88
CA CYS A 194 6.85 -12.41 10.10
C CYS A 194 6.50 -11.60 8.84
N LEU A 195 6.25 -10.29 8.96
CA LEU A 195 5.97 -9.44 7.81
C LEU A 195 7.14 -9.43 6.80
N LYS A 196 8.38 -9.39 7.29
CA LYS A 196 9.58 -9.39 6.44
C LYS A 196 9.71 -10.72 5.68
N LEU A 197 9.50 -11.86 6.35
CA LEU A 197 9.51 -13.18 5.73
C LEU A 197 8.37 -13.35 4.71
N LEU A 198 7.16 -12.88 5.02
CA LEU A 198 6.02 -12.91 4.08
C LEU A 198 6.33 -12.14 2.79
N LYS A 199 6.88 -10.93 2.93
CA LYS A 199 7.28 -10.11 1.78
C LYS A 199 8.35 -10.80 0.96
N TYR A 200 9.38 -11.32 1.63
CA TYR A 200 10.49 -12.01 0.97
C TYR A 200 10.03 -13.26 0.23
N LEU A 201 9.18 -14.09 0.84
CA LEU A 201 8.59 -15.26 0.18
C LEU A 201 7.83 -14.88 -1.09
N LEU A 202 6.97 -13.85 -1.01
CA LEU A 202 6.21 -13.39 -2.17
C LEU A 202 7.15 -12.88 -3.28
N GLU A 203 8.19 -12.14 -2.91
CA GLU A 203 9.20 -11.61 -3.84
C GLU A 203 9.93 -12.74 -4.58
N GLN A 204 10.47 -13.72 -3.85
CA GLN A 204 11.14 -14.88 -4.44
C GLN A 204 10.23 -15.66 -5.38
N LEU A 205 8.98 -15.91 -4.96
CA LEU A 205 7.99 -16.58 -5.81
C LEU A 205 7.67 -15.76 -7.06
N LYS A 206 7.56 -14.43 -6.95
CA LYS A 206 7.35 -13.55 -8.12
C LYS A 206 8.52 -13.57 -9.08
N THR A 207 9.76 -13.66 -8.60
CA THR A 207 10.95 -13.82 -9.44
C THR A 207 10.90 -15.14 -10.21
N LYS A 208 10.46 -16.22 -9.57
CA LYS A 208 10.33 -17.55 -10.19
C LYS A 208 9.14 -17.67 -11.15
N TYR A 209 8.04 -16.98 -10.86
CA TYR A 209 6.78 -17.04 -11.62
C TYR A 209 6.24 -15.64 -11.96
N PRO A 210 6.98 -14.84 -12.76
CA PRO A 210 6.68 -13.42 -12.95
C PRO A 210 5.35 -13.17 -13.67
N LYS A 211 4.94 -14.05 -14.59
CA LYS A 211 3.71 -13.89 -15.37
C LYS A 211 2.47 -14.27 -14.57
N GLU A 212 2.54 -15.39 -13.86
CA GLU A 212 1.45 -15.92 -13.04
C GLU A 212 1.18 -14.99 -11.86
N LEU A 213 2.26 -14.45 -11.27
CA LEU A 213 2.20 -13.66 -10.04
C LEU A 213 2.32 -12.14 -10.25
N GLU A 214 2.25 -11.65 -11.48
CA GLU A 214 2.40 -10.22 -11.84
C GLU A 214 1.49 -9.30 -10.99
N LYS A 215 0.23 -9.70 -10.81
CA LYS A 215 -0.81 -8.90 -10.11
C LYS A 215 -0.62 -8.84 -8.60
N PHE A 216 0.14 -9.74 -7.99
CA PHE A 216 0.40 -9.68 -6.55
C PHE A 216 1.49 -8.68 -6.25
N CYS A 217 1.28 -7.83 -5.26
CA CYS A 217 2.31 -6.96 -4.69
C CYS A 217 2.41 -7.12 -3.17
N SER A 218 3.42 -6.48 -2.60
CA SER A 218 3.69 -6.44 -1.15
C SER A 218 2.51 -5.92 -0.32
N TYR A 219 1.56 -5.20 -0.93
CA TYR A 219 0.37 -4.73 -0.24
C TYR A 219 -0.56 -5.86 0.20
N HIS A 220 -0.70 -6.94 -0.59
CA HIS A 220 -1.55 -8.08 -0.20
C HIS A 220 -1.03 -8.75 1.07
N VAL A 221 0.27 -9.03 1.14
CA VAL A 221 0.87 -9.64 2.33
C VAL A 221 0.85 -8.69 3.52
N LYS A 222 1.01 -7.37 3.30
CA LYS A 222 0.87 -6.38 4.38
C LYS A 222 -0.56 -6.36 4.93
N THR A 223 -1.58 -6.35 4.06
CA THR A 223 -2.98 -6.40 4.48
C THR A 223 -3.30 -7.70 5.21
N ALA A 224 -2.83 -8.84 4.71
CA ALA A 224 -3.03 -10.12 5.38
C ALA A 224 -2.40 -10.12 6.78
N PHE A 225 -1.16 -9.64 6.89
CA PHE A 225 -0.46 -9.47 8.16
C PHE A 225 -1.21 -8.56 9.15
N LEU A 226 -1.75 -7.43 8.70
CA LEU A 226 -2.53 -6.54 9.57
C LEU A 226 -3.79 -7.23 10.12
N HIS A 227 -4.47 -8.04 9.31
CA HIS A 227 -5.58 -8.88 9.80
C HIS A 227 -5.10 -9.94 10.79
N SER A 228 -3.96 -10.59 10.54
CA SER A 228 -3.34 -11.52 11.49
C SER A 228 -3.06 -10.85 12.85
N CYS A 229 -2.53 -9.63 12.88
CA CYS A 229 -2.32 -8.87 14.12
C CYS A 229 -3.62 -8.58 14.88
N VAL A 230 -4.75 -8.42 14.17
CA VAL A 230 -6.07 -8.25 14.80
C VAL A 230 -6.61 -9.56 15.34
N MET A 231 -6.38 -10.68 14.64
CA MET A 231 -6.79 -12.02 15.10
C MET A 231 -6.02 -12.49 16.33
N TRP A 232 -4.72 -12.17 16.39
CA TRP A 232 -3.81 -12.52 17.49
C TRP A 232 -3.25 -11.24 18.12
N PRO A 233 -4.05 -10.53 18.92
CA PRO A 233 -3.70 -9.19 19.39
C PRO A 233 -2.60 -9.19 20.46
N ASN A 234 -2.44 -10.26 21.25
CA ASN A 234 -1.58 -10.23 22.43
C ASN A 234 -0.11 -10.40 22.06
N ASP A 235 0.78 -9.69 22.75
CA ASP A 235 2.22 -9.77 22.45
C ASP A 235 2.83 -11.16 22.73
N SER A 236 2.24 -11.92 23.66
CA SER A 236 2.64 -13.30 23.95
C SER A 236 2.39 -14.27 22.78
N GLU A 237 1.43 -13.96 21.89
CA GLU A 237 1.16 -14.75 20.68
C GLU A 237 2.21 -14.53 19.58
N TRP A 238 3.12 -13.57 19.80
CA TRP A 238 4.17 -13.18 18.86
C TRP A 238 5.54 -13.21 19.52
N HIS A 239 5.76 -14.14 20.46
CA HIS A 239 7.02 -14.24 21.15
C HIS A 239 8.18 -14.44 20.16
N LEU A 240 9.33 -13.81 20.42
CA LEU A 240 10.45 -13.80 19.48
C LEU A 240 10.96 -15.21 19.15
N GLY A 241 10.91 -16.12 20.13
CA GLY A 241 11.31 -17.53 19.99
C GLY A 241 10.39 -18.36 19.09
N ASP A 242 9.17 -17.90 18.84
CA ASP A 242 8.14 -18.63 18.09
C ASP A 242 7.99 -18.10 16.65
N LEU A 243 9.04 -17.48 16.11
CA LEU A 243 9.02 -16.84 14.80
C LEU A 243 8.54 -17.79 13.69
N ASP A 244 8.97 -19.04 13.73
CA ASP A 244 8.57 -20.08 12.77
C ASP A 244 7.07 -20.33 12.84
N HIS A 245 6.54 -20.54 14.04
CA HIS A 245 5.11 -20.76 14.28
C HIS A 245 4.27 -19.55 13.84
N CYS A 246 4.62 -18.35 14.30
CA CYS A 246 3.90 -17.12 13.96
C CYS A 246 3.94 -16.83 12.45
N PHE A 247 5.08 -17.10 11.79
CA PHE A 247 5.18 -16.96 10.35
C PHE A 247 4.27 -17.96 9.61
N GLN A 248 4.25 -19.22 10.03
CA GLN A 248 3.35 -20.24 9.47
C GLN A 248 1.88 -19.90 9.69
N GLN A 249 1.50 -19.37 10.86
CA GLN A 249 0.14 -18.90 11.13
C GLN A 249 -0.27 -17.77 10.17
N CYS A 250 0.61 -16.78 9.97
CA CYS A 250 0.35 -15.70 9.00
C CYS A 250 0.21 -16.23 7.57
N LEU A 251 1.06 -17.19 7.18
CA LEU A 251 0.98 -17.84 5.88
C LEU A 251 -0.31 -18.63 5.71
N GLY A 252 -0.72 -19.38 6.73
CA GLY A 252 -1.99 -20.11 6.73
C GLY A 252 -3.18 -19.18 6.49
N PHE A 253 -3.23 -18.05 7.22
CA PHE A 253 -4.25 -17.02 6.98
C PHE A 253 -4.21 -16.48 5.54
N PHE A 254 -3.02 -16.17 5.01
CA PHE A 254 -2.91 -15.66 3.64
C PHE A 254 -3.31 -16.71 2.59
N VAL A 255 -2.96 -17.99 2.80
CA VAL A 255 -3.38 -19.12 1.97
C VAL A 255 -4.90 -19.26 1.98
N ASP A 256 -5.55 -19.17 3.14
CA ASP A 256 -7.01 -19.20 3.26
C ASP A 256 -7.66 -18.05 2.48
N CYS A 257 -7.12 -16.83 2.58
CA CYS A 257 -7.57 -15.69 1.78
C CYS A 257 -7.47 -15.96 0.28
N LEU A 258 -6.35 -16.54 -0.18
CA LEU A 258 -6.15 -16.88 -1.59
C LEU A 258 -7.14 -17.96 -2.07
N GLN A 259 -7.33 -19.02 -1.29
CA GLN A 259 -8.28 -20.10 -1.62
C GLN A 259 -9.72 -19.59 -1.71
N LYS A 260 -10.11 -18.71 -0.80
CA LYS A 260 -11.43 -18.05 -0.80
C LYS A 260 -11.52 -16.91 -1.81
N SER A 261 -10.41 -16.50 -2.41
CA SER A 261 -10.31 -15.28 -3.24
C SER A 261 -10.85 -14.04 -2.53
N GLN A 262 -10.56 -13.94 -1.23
CA GLN A 262 -11.09 -12.89 -0.37
C GLN A 262 -10.00 -12.38 0.57
N LEU A 263 -9.57 -11.15 0.31
CA LEU A 263 -8.70 -10.38 1.20
C LEU A 263 -9.25 -8.95 1.27
N THR A 264 -10.08 -8.70 2.28
CA THR A 264 -10.67 -7.38 2.49
C THR A 264 -9.60 -6.34 2.81
N HIS A 265 -9.66 -5.18 2.17
CA HIS A 265 -8.80 -4.04 2.45
C HIS A 265 -8.96 -3.62 3.92
N PHE A 266 -7.83 -3.47 4.64
CA PHE A 266 -7.84 -3.28 6.10
C PHE A 266 -8.64 -2.05 6.57
N PHE A 267 -8.66 -0.99 5.75
CA PHE A 267 -9.37 0.26 6.05
C PHE A 267 -10.74 0.41 5.36
N ILE A 268 -11.05 -0.43 4.36
CA ILE A 268 -12.23 -0.25 3.48
C ILE A 268 -12.93 -1.62 3.34
N PRO A 269 -13.91 -1.94 4.20
CA PRO A 269 -14.45 -3.29 4.30
C PRO A 269 -15.09 -3.86 3.03
N GLN A 270 -15.66 -3.01 2.18
CA GLN A 270 -16.27 -3.43 0.91
C GLN A 270 -15.23 -3.74 -0.17
N TYR A 271 -13.98 -3.29 -0.02
CA TYR A 271 -12.98 -3.44 -1.06
C TYR A 271 -12.22 -4.76 -0.89
N ASN A 272 -12.52 -5.75 -1.72
CA ASN A 272 -11.73 -6.98 -1.82
C ASN A 272 -10.49 -6.76 -2.71
N LEU A 273 -9.30 -7.00 -2.16
CA LEU A 273 -8.04 -6.88 -2.89
C LEU A 273 -7.80 -8.04 -3.87
N LEU A 274 -8.46 -9.18 -3.66
CA LEU A 274 -8.34 -10.37 -4.52
C LEU A 274 -9.52 -10.42 -5.49
N SER A 275 -9.33 -9.92 -6.71
CA SER A 275 -10.37 -9.90 -7.75
C SER A 275 -10.87 -11.31 -8.08
N LEU A 276 -12.18 -11.53 -8.09
CA LEU A 276 -12.77 -12.83 -8.41
C LEU A 276 -12.40 -13.33 -9.83
N GLU A 277 -12.11 -12.41 -10.75
CA GLU A 277 -11.63 -12.72 -12.11
C GLU A 277 -10.25 -13.41 -12.12
N ASP A 278 -9.45 -13.21 -11.06
CA ASP A 278 -8.09 -13.75 -10.93
C ASP A 278 -8.03 -15.01 -10.06
N LYS A 279 -9.17 -15.68 -9.82
CA LYS A 279 -9.26 -16.88 -8.96
C LYS A 279 -8.23 -17.96 -9.30
N ALA A 280 -7.96 -18.20 -10.58
CA ALA A 280 -6.94 -19.16 -11.01
C ALA A 280 -5.53 -18.78 -10.53
N ARG A 281 -5.17 -17.49 -10.55
CA ARG A 281 -3.89 -16.98 -10.05
C ARG A 281 -3.82 -17.06 -8.52
N HIS A 282 -4.93 -16.82 -7.83
CA HIS A 282 -4.99 -16.99 -6.37
C HIS A 282 -4.73 -18.44 -5.97
N HIS A 283 -5.39 -19.40 -6.63
CA HIS A 283 -5.15 -20.82 -6.38
C HIS A 283 -3.73 -21.24 -6.76
N PHE A 284 -3.16 -20.69 -7.84
CA PHE A 284 -1.76 -20.94 -8.20
C PHE A 284 -0.81 -20.49 -7.08
N LEU A 285 -0.93 -19.25 -6.61
CA LEU A 285 -0.09 -18.73 -5.53
C LEU A 285 -0.29 -19.55 -4.23
N SER A 286 -1.53 -19.88 -3.89
CA SER A 286 -1.84 -20.73 -2.73
C SER A 286 -1.10 -22.06 -2.80
N ARG A 287 -1.14 -22.76 -3.95
CA ARG A 287 -0.42 -24.04 -4.14
C ARG A 287 1.09 -23.87 -4.02
N LYS A 288 1.65 -22.79 -4.56
CA LYS A 288 3.10 -22.52 -4.43
C LYS A 288 3.49 -22.25 -2.99
N ILE A 289 2.73 -21.45 -2.25
CA ILE A 289 2.99 -21.20 -0.83
C ILE A 289 2.87 -22.50 -0.01
N SER A 290 1.84 -23.32 -0.25
CA SER A 290 1.69 -24.62 0.43
C SER A 290 2.84 -25.58 0.11
N HIS A 291 3.36 -25.56 -1.12
CA HIS A 291 4.54 -26.34 -1.48
C HIS A 291 5.77 -25.87 -0.69
N GLU A 292 6.03 -24.55 -0.64
CA GLU A 292 7.15 -24.01 0.15
C GLU A 292 7.01 -24.40 1.63
N LEU A 293 5.82 -24.25 2.21
CA LEU A 293 5.55 -24.62 3.60
C LEU A 293 5.83 -26.10 3.89
N ASN A 294 5.36 -27.00 3.03
CA ASN A 294 5.49 -28.46 3.23
C ASN A 294 6.91 -29.00 2.99
N ASN A 295 7.79 -28.21 2.36
CA ASN A 295 9.15 -28.62 2.00
C ASN A 295 10.23 -27.80 2.71
N GLY A 296 9.87 -27.01 3.73
CA GLY A 296 10.83 -26.24 4.52
C GLY A 296 11.39 -24.99 3.82
N PHE A 297 10.58 -24.35 2.97
CA PHE A 297 10.92 -23.12 2.23
C PHE A 297 12.20 -23.23 1.38
N PRO A 298 12.28 -24.18 0.43
CA PRO A 298 13.44 -24.31 -0.45
C PRO A 298 13.84 -23.00 -1.15
N VAL A 299 12.87 -22.12 -1.46
CA VAL A 299 13.12 -20.82 -2.11
C VAL A 299 13.92 -19.83 -1.25
N PHE A 300 14.10 -20.09 0.04
CA PHE A 300 14.97 -19.28 0.91
C PHE A 300 16.45 -19.67 0.83
N HIS A 301 16.76 -20.80 0.19
CA HIS A 301 18.12 -21.28 -0.05
C HIS A 301 18.60 -21.05 -1.49
N GLU A 302 17.72 -20.57 -2.37
CA GLU A 302 18.00 -20.09 -3.73
C GLU A 302 18.47 -18.63 -3.70
#